data_AF-A0A2V8ST18-F1
#
_entry.id   AF-A0A2V8ST18-F1
#
_cell.length_a   1.000
_cell.length_b   1.000
_cell.length_c   1.000
_cell.angle_alpha   90.00
_cell.angle_beta   90.00
_cell.angle_gamma   90.00
#
_symmetry.space_group_name_H-M   'P 1'
#
loop_
_entity.id
_entity.type
_entity.pdbx_description
1 polymer ?
#
loop_
_entity_poly.entity_id
_entity_poly.type
_entity_poly.pdbx_seq_one_letter_code
_entity_poly.pdbx_strand_id
1 'polypeptide(L)'
;MLTFVIAVISVSAASVTVFAQGGFFGAIYTTLGDGQTVNQNVYPNKPAVYLNGGPQNPNAHGLPDGTYYFQVTNPSGSVLLSTDLANCRQEMVVAGKMAGGTGPCPHPNATVNDANGSRGVQLVPFNDTPNAGGEYKVWLIRQSSTTTVAADGIHINFLPSNAKTDNFKVLNFCQQNPNDPTCQELGTVTISGHKFYDANASTVNENEAPVENIGIHVLIWHPGSDPSTAPADEDAVVQTDANGNWTFGPVPAGSAYKVDEILPDPCPDGSYWIQTAPAADSEGFQGYTGTAFQNVTGLDFGDICFTDGTGGFTLGYWSNKNGQKRMETGPITDVYVFYADGTPDQNMNCGSSGANGINCDLAFLRRFNLRNTSSVKNNPNGLDFDPTSYTQFRTWLLSGNAINMAYMLSVQLSATSLDVRHQTLSDTTVVDARGVCNSNGTCLGLVTIGEVRRLANESLGNNGFTVTGDPHREDQEVLKNFLDSVNNNRLAFGNTSPCNVCYITK
;
A
#
# COMPACT_ATOMS: atom_id res chain seq x y z
N MET A 1 71.45 29.88 -35.41
CA MET A 1 70.19 30.06 -34.66
C MET A 1 69.25 28.92 -35.04
N LEU A 2 69.15 27.91 -34.19
CA LEU A 2 67.97 27.04 -34.10
C LEU A 2 67.95 26.47 -32.68
N THR A 3 66.87 26.77 -31.97
CA THR A 3 66.63 26.46 -30.56
C THR A 3 66.12 25.03 -30.43
N PHE A 4 66.57 24.29 -29.43
CA PHE A 4 65.84 23.13 -28.89
C PHE A 4 65.70 23.28 -27.38
N VAL A 5 64.45 23.28 -26.93
CA VAL A 5 64.01 23.35 -25.52
C VAL A 5 63.87 21.91 -25.02
N ILE A 6 64.46 21.59 -23.87
CA ILE A 6 64.13 20.38 -23.10
C ILE A 6 63.61 20.84 -21.75
N ALA A 7 62.33 20.53 -21.49
CA ALA A 7 61.66 20.74 -20.23
C ALA A 7 62.06 19.65 -19.22
N VAL A 8 62.46 20.05 -18.02
CA VAL A 8 62.66 19.16 -16.87
C VAL A 8 61.54 19.44 -15.87
N ILE A 9 60.67 18.45 -15.68
CA ILE A 9 59.56 18.46 -14.73
C ILE A 9 60.12 18.07 -13.34
N SER A 10 60.00 18.97 -12.37
CA SER A 10 60.29 18.75 -10.96
C SER A 10 59.12 18.02 -10.28
N VAL A 11 59.37 16.83 -9.74
CA VAL A 11 58.41 16.08 -8.93
C VAL A 11 58.55 16.50 -7.46
N SER A 12 57.51 17.14 -6.93
CA SER A 12 57.36 17.51 -5.53
C SER A 12 57.01 16.28 -4.70
N ALA A 13 57.77 16.01 -3.63
CA ALA A 13 57.45 14.95 -2.67
C ALA A 13 56.20 15.31 -1.86
N ALA A 14 55.14 14.52 -2.01
CA ALA A 14 53.96 14.58 -1.14
C ALA A 14 54.25 13.83 0.16
N SER A 15 54.06 14.51 1.29
CA SER A 15 54.15 13.92 2.63
C SER A 15 53.07 12.86 2.81
N VAL A 16 53.48 11.62 3.06
CA VAL A 16 52.56 10.55 3.46
C VAL A 16 52.16 10.81 4.91
N THR A 17 50.95 11.31 5.13
CA THR A 17 50.31 11.26 6.45
C THR A 17 49.96 9.82 6.75
N VAL A 18 50.73 9.20 7.65
CA VAL A 18 50.37 7.95 8.29
C VAL A 18 49.16 8.24 9.19
N PHE A 19 47.97 7.78 8.79
CA PHE A 19 46.85 7.75 9.72
C PHE A 19 47.16 6.70 10.78
N ALA A 20 47.39 7.16 12.02
CA ALA A 20 47.34 6.29 13.16
C ALA A 20 45.96 5.61 13.21
N GLN A 21 45.94 4.28 13.25
CA GLN A 21 44.73 3.48 13.39
C GLN A 21 44.11 3.79 14.76
N GLY A 22 43.10 4.65 14.82
CA GLY A 22 42.27 4.83 16.01
C GLY A 22 41.57 3.51 16.35
N GLY A 23 41.55 3.13 17.63
CA GLY A 23 40.92 1.89 18.11
C GLY A 23 39.43 1.81 17.72
N PHE A 24 38.87 0.59 17.65
CA PHE A 24 37.46 0.39 17.34
C PHE A 24 36.57 0.94 18.48
N PHE A 25 36.00 2.12 18.27
CA PHE A 25 35.12 2.83 19.21
C PHE A 25 33.64 2.59 18.90
N GLY A 26 32.76 3.07 19.78
CA GLY A 26 31.31 2.83 19.72
C GLY A 26 30.88 1.57 20.51
N ALA A 27 29.57 1.42 20.63
CA ALA A 27 28.90 0.30 21.29
C ALA A 27 27.81 -0.26 20.38
N ILE A 28 27.50 -1.53 20.61
CA ILE A 28 26.38 -2.23 19.99
C ILE A 28 25.39 -2.63 21.08
N TYR A 29 24.16 -2.88 20.68
CA TYR A 29 23.11 -3.41 21.53
C TYR A 29 22.15 -4.21 20.66
N THR A 30 21.43 -5.12 21.28
CA THR A 30 20.31 -5.81 20.67
C THR A 30 19.02 -4.99 20.84
N THR A 31 18.08 -5.07 19.89
CA THR A 31 16.76 -4.42 19.88
C THR A 31 15.69 -5.31 19.24
N LEU A 32 14.41 -4.96 19.42
CA LEU A 32 13.30 -5.48 18.60
C LEU A 32 13.35 -4.90 17.18
N GLY A 33 12.55 -5.48 16.28
CA GLY A 33 12.48 -5.07 14.87
C GLY A 33 12.00 -3.63 14.64
N ASP A 34 11.36 -3.00 15.63
CA ASP A 34 11.00 -1.58 15.57
C ASP A 34 12.20 -0.63 15.79
N GLY A 35 13.33 -1.15 16.26
CA GLY A 35 14.55 -0.39 16.52
C GLY A 35 14.46 0.60 17.68
N GLN A 36 13.34 0.68 18.40
CA GLN A 36 13.07 1.72 19.41
C GLN A 36 13.66 1.36 20.78
N THR A 37 13.75 0.08 21.11
CA THR A 37 14.21 -0.36 22.42
C THR A 37 15.70 -0.63 22.45
N VAL A 38 16.43 0.24 23.15
CA VAL A 38 17.86 0.05 23.38
C VAL A 38 18.04 -0.98 24.49
N ASN A 39 18.81 -2.03 24.22
CA ASN A 39 19.25 -2.98 25.22
C ASN A 39 18.08 -3.73 25.90
N GLN A 40 17.19 -4.29 25.09
CA GLN A 40 16.06 -5.08 25.57
C GLN A 40 16.56 -6.29 26.39
N ASN A 41 17.76 -6.81 26.11
CA ASN A 41 18.45 -7.94 26.77
C ASN A 41 17.72 -9.29 26.77
N VAL A 42 16.40 -9.32 26.67
CA VAL A 42 15.56 -10.50 26.75
C VAL A 42 14.49 -10.41 25.67
N TYR A 43 14.56 -11.36 24.74
CA TYR A 43 13.74 -11.38 23.54
C TYR A 43 12.72 -12.49 23.57
N PRO A 44 11.55 -12.26 22.98
CA PRO A 44 10.52 -13.29 22.97
C PRO A 44 10.92 -14.56 22.20
N ASN A 45 11.58 -14.43 21.06
CA ASN A 45 12.06 -15.56 20.26
C ASN A 45 13.30 -15.12 19.44
N LYS A 46 13.94 -16.06 18.72
CA LYS A 46 15.13 -15.73 17.92
C LYS A 46 14.83 -14.74 16.79
N PRO A 47 13.72 -14.85 16.01
CA PRO A 47 13.38 -13.86 14.99
C PRO A 47 13.19 -12.43 15.51
N ALA A 48 12.83 -12.24 16.79
CA ALA A 48 12.66 -10.91 17.37
C ALA A 48 13.98 -10.18 17.66
N VAL A 49 15.13 -10.83 17.52
CA VAL A 49 16.44 -10.24 17.88
C VAL A 49 17.07 -9.54 16.68
N TYR A 50 17.23 -8.23 16.80
CA TYR A 50 17.95 -7.38 15.85
C TYR A 50 19.20 -6.78 16.49
N LEU A 51 20.28 -6.69 15.74
CA LEU A 51 21.50 -5.96 16.12
C LEU A 51 21.38 -4.51 15.69
N ASN A 52 21.66 -3.59 16.61
CA ASN A 52 21.79 -2.17 16.33
C ASN A 52 23.02 -1.57 17.06
N GLY A 53 23.38 -0.32 16.77
CA GLY A 53 24.52 0.37 17.35
C GLY A 53 24.67 1.81 16.86
N GLY A 54 25.57 2.54 17.48
CA GLY A 54 25.75 3.97 17.21
C GLY A 54 25.03 4.88 18.23
N PRO A 55 25.08 6.20 18.03
CA PRO A 55 24.74 7.17 19.04
C PRO A 55 23.21 7.37 19.15
N GLN A 56 22.69 7.31 20.38
CA GLN A 56 21.26 7.49 20.69
C GLN A 56 20.81 8.95 20.71
N ASN A 57 21.75 9.87 20.56
CA ASN A 57 21.52 11.30 20.49
C ASN A 57 22.63 11.96 19.66
N PRO A 58 22.49 13.21 19.22
CA PRO A 58 23.42 13.86 18.29
C PRO A 58 24.86 14.02 18.79
N ASN A 59 25.14 13.72 20.06
CA ASN A 59 26.38 14.11 20.75
C ASN A 59 27.34 12.94 21.03
N ALA A 60 26.98 11.69 20.71
CA ALA A 60 27.83 10.53 20.96
C ALA A 60 28.64 10.12 19.71
N HIS A 61 29.87 9.65 19.91
CA HIS A 61 30.68 9.06 18.85
C HIS A 61 30.05 7.73 18.41
N GLY A 62 29.67 7.64 17.13
CA GLY A 62 29.08 6.44 16.55
C GLY A 62 30.07 5.31 16.28
N LEU A 63 29.66 4.31 15.51
CA LEU A 63 30.57 3.28 15.02
C LEU A 63 31.39 3.83 13.85
N PRO A 64 32.67 3.46 13.65
CA PRO A 64 33.40 3.86 12.44
C PRO A 64 32.66 3.42 11.17
N ASP A 65 32.58 4.28 10.17
CA ASP A 65 31.97 3.92 8.90
C ASP A 65 32.69 2.74 8.23
N GLY A 66 31.91 1.89 7.57
CA GLY A 66 32.40 0.71 6.86
C GLY A 66 31.48 -0.49 6.95
N THR A 67 31.92 -1.60 6.37
CA THR A 67 31.21 -2.88 6.41
C THR A 67 31.71 -3.74 7.56
N TYR A 68 30.79 -4.40 8.23
CA TYR A 68 31.02 -5.27 9.36
C TYR A 68 30.44 -6.65 9.05
N TYR A 69 30.99 -7.69 9.68
CA TYR A 69 30.31 -8.96 9.85
C TYR A 69 29.59 -8.99 11.19
N PHE A 70 28.61 -9.86 11.34
CA PHE A 70 28.07 -10.22 12.65
C PHE A 70 27.98 -11.73 12.87
N GLN A 71 27.97 -12.15 14.13
CA GLN A 71 27.75 -13.55 14.49
C GLN A 71 27.17 -13.69 15.90
N VAL A 72 26.44 -14.78 16.13
CA VAL A 72 25.93 -15.18 17.44
C VAL A 72 26.73 -16.36 17.96
N THR A 73 27.15 -16.30 19.23
CA THR A 73 27.85 -17.38 19.93
C THR A 73 27.19 -17.67 21.28
N ASN A 74 27.64 -18.73 21.95
CA ASN A 74 27.40 -18.87 23.38
C ASN A 74 28.09 -17.73 24.18
N PRO A 75 27.79 -17.53 25.49
CA PRO A 75 28.30 -16.38 26.25
C PRO A 75 29.82 -16.33 26.38
N SER A 76 30.51 -17.48 26.38
CA SER A 76 31.97 -17.52 26.40
C SER A 76 32.60 -17.12 25.06
N GLY A 77 31.85 -17.13 23.96
CA GLY A 77 32.39 -16.94 22.61
C GLY A 77 33.04 -18.19 22.02
N SER A 78 32.99 -19.32 22.71
CA SER A 78 33.72 -20.55 22.32
C SER A 78 32.95 -21.44 21.34
N VAL A 79 31.63 -21.23 21.18
CA VAL A 79 30.78 -22.00 20.27
C VAL A 79 30.04 -21.04 19.35
N LEU A 80 30.26 -21.16 18.04
CA LEU A 80 29.50 -20.44 17.02
C LEU A 80 28.09 -21.01 16.92
N LEU A 81 27.08 -20.14 17.01
CA LEU A 81 25.66 -20.51 16.92
C LEU A 81 25.02 -20.04 15.62
N SER A 82 25.52 -18.98 14.97
CA SER A 82 25.11 -18.63 13.60
C SER A 82 25.36 -19.78 12.65
N THR A 83 24.35 -20.15 11.87
CA THR A 83 24.37 -21.36 11.02
C THR A 83 24.56 -21.08 9.55
N ASP A 84 24.36 -19.83 9.14
CA ASP A 84 24.42 -19.38 7.76
C ASP A 84 25.80 -18.80 7.40
N LEU A 85 26.02 -18.61 6.09
CA LEU A 85 27.29 -18.17 5.54
C LEU A 85 27.67 -16.77 6.05
N ALA A 86 28.93 -16.57 6.38
CA ALA A 86 29.43 -15.28 6.88
C ALA A 86 29.19 -14.13 5.87
N ASN A 87 29.12 -14.42 4.57
CA ASN A 87 28.82 -13.41 3.57
C ASN A 87 27.38 -12.89 3.62
N CYS A 88 26.42 -13.64 4.20
CA CYS A 88 25.04 -13.19 4.44
C CYS A 88 24.94 -12.33 5.72
N ARG A 89 25.90 -12.48 6.64
CA ARG A 89 25.94 -11.77 7.93
C ARG A 89 26.78 -10.51 7.86
N GLN A 90 26.36 -9.55 7.05
CA GLN A 90 27.04 -8.26 6.94
C GLN A 90 26.13 -7.09 7.30
N GLU A 91 26.70 -6.08 7.95
CA GLU A 91 26.04 -4.84 8.38
C GLU A 91 26.85 -3.64 7.87
N MET A 92 26.17 -2.62 7.35
CA MET A 92 26.81 -1.39 6.89
C MET A 92 26.66 -0.26 7.91
N VAL A 93 27.75 0.45 8.21
CA VAL A 93 27.73 1.67 9.03
C VAL A 93 28.02 2.88 8.17
N VAL A 94 27.14 3.88 8.22
CA VAL A 94 27.25 5.16 7.51
C VAL A 94 27.01 6.32 8.48
N ALA A 95 27.88 7.32 8.45
CA ALA A 95 27.81 8.49 9.33
C ALA A 95 27.66 8.12 10.82
N GLY A 96 28.35 7.07 11.27
CA GLY A 96 28.33 6.64 12.66
C GLY A 96 27.20 5.69 13.07
N LYS A 97 26.30 5.34 12.14
CA LYS A 97 25.04 4.63 12.42
C LYS A 97 24.90 3.37 11.57
N MET A 98 24.27 2.34 12.13
CA MET A 98 23.88 1.16 11.36
C MET A 98 22.85 1.55 10.28
N ALA A 99 23.10 1.09 9.06
CA ALA A 99 22.32 1.38 7.85
C ALA A 99 21.63 0.12 7.30
N GLY A 100 21.84 -1.03 7.95
CA GLY A 100 21.20 -2.29 7.66
C GLY A 100 22.12 -3.32 7.00
N GLY A 101 21.54 -4.50 6.81
CA GLY A 101 22.15 -5.67 6.20
C GLY A 101 22.66 -5.38 4.79
N THR A 102 23.84 -5.92 4.48
CA THR A 102 24.50 -5.79 3.16
C THR A 102 25.08 -7.12 2.70
N GLY A 103 25.78 -7.14 1.56
CA GLY A 103 26.35 -8.35 0.97
C GLY A 103 25.39 -9.09 0.03
N PRO A 104 25.77 -10.30 -0.43
CA PRO A 104 25.04 -11.06 -1.45
C PRO A 104 23.69 -11.64 -1.01
N CYS A 105 23.45 -11.76 0.30
CA CYS A 105 22.27 -12.39 0.90
C CYS A 105 21.96 -11.72 2.24
N PRO A 106 21.62 -10.42 2.26
CA PRO A 106 21.46 -9.66 3.49
C PRO A 106 20.30 -10.18 4.33
N HIS A 107 20.48 -10.21 5.65
CA HIS A 107 19.38 -10.48 6.58
C HIS A 107 18.33 -9.35 6.57
N PRO A 108 17.08 -9.64 6.98
CA PRO A 108 16.05 -8.63 7.11
C PRO A 108 16.47 -7.47 8.03
N ASN A 109 16.01 -6.27 7.68
CA ASN A 109 16.34 -5.06 8.42
C ASN A 109 15.24 -4.70 9.43
N ALA A 110 15.63 -4.04 10.50
CA ALA A 110 14.69 -3.36 11.38
C ALA A 110 14.03 -2.17 10.67
N THR A 111 12.92 -1.69 11.24
CA THR A 111 12.38 -0.36 10.94
C THR A 111 13.43 0.70 11.30
N VAL A 112 13.47 1.79 10.53
CA VAL A 112 14.34 2.92 10.84
C VAL A 112 13.88 3.53 12.17
N ASN A 113 14.81 3.70 13.10
CA ASN A 113 14.53 4.41 14.33
C ASN A 113 14.50 5.92 14.02
N ASP A 114 13.33 6.54 14.06
CA ASP A 114 13.16 7.98 13.74
C ASP A 114 13.95 8.92 14.65
N ALA A 115 14.25 8.52 15.90
CA ALA A 115 14.95 9.35 16.86
C ALA A 115 16.45 9.48 16.54
N ASN A 116 17.06 8.44 15.96
CA ASN A 116 18.49 8.42 15.71
C ASN A 116 18.88 8.08 14.26
N GLY A 117 17.93 7.72 13.39
CA GLY A 117 18.13 7.34 11.99
C GLY A 117 18.91 6.04 11.78
N SER A 118 19.09 5.23 12.83
CA SER A 118 19.72 3.92 12.71
C SER A 118 18.75 2.88 12.17
N ARG A 119 19.28 1.90 11.46
CA ARG A 119 18.53 0.76 10.93
C ARG A 119 19.33 -0.50 11.20
N GLY A 120 18.84 -1.32 12.13
CA GLY A 120 19.51 -2.57 12.53
C GLY A 120 19.24 -3.74 11.58
N VAL A 121 19.84 -4.89 11.90
CA VAL A 121 19.75 -6.13 11.12
C VAL A 121 19.35 -7.34 11.97
N GLN A 122 18.51 -8.22 11.44
CA GLN A 122 18.00 -9.41 12.15
C GLN A 122 19.10 -10.46 12.33
N LEU A 123 19.17 -11.10 13.50
CA LEU A 123 20.26 -12.04 13.83
C LEU A 123 20.04 -13.49 13.38
N VAL A 124 18.80 -13.91 13.13
CA VAL A 124 18.52 -15.29 12.68
C VAL A 124 19.04 -15.54 11.26
N PRO A 125 19.51 -16.77 10.96
CA PRO A 125 19.38 -17.99 11.79
C PRO A 125 20.55 -18.23 12.77
N PHE A 126 20.22 -18.77 13.96
CA PHE A 126 21.21 -19.30 14.91
C PHE A 126 20.64 -20.44 15.80
N ASN A 127 21.52 -21.36 16.19
CA ASN A 127 21.23 -22.50 17.07
C ASN A 127 20.99 -22.08 18.53
N ASP A 128 20.40 -22.98 19.33
CA ASP A 128 20.25 -22.75 20.77
C ASP A 128 21.58 -22.70 21.50
N THR A 129 21.65 -21.82 22.50
CA THR A 129 22.83 -21.72 23.34
C THR A 129 22.93 -22.93 24.25
N PRO A 130 24.10 -23.58 24.38
CA PRO A 130 24.29 -24.65 25.37
C PRO A 130 24.37 -24.10 26.81
N ASN A 131 24.31 -22.78 26.99
CA ASN A 131 24.27 -22.15 28.30
C ASN A 131 22.90 -22.35 28.95
N ALA A 132 22.88 -22.97 30.14
CA ALA A 132 21.65 -23.25 30.88
C ALA A 132 20.86 -22.00 31.32
N GLY A 133 21.45 -20.81 31.26
CA GLY A 133 20.77 -19.54 31.57
C GLY A 133 20.15 -18.86 30.35
N GLY A 134 20.13 -19.52 29.18
CA GLY A 134 19.54 -19.01 27.94
C GLY A 134 20.26 -17.80 27.33
N GLU A 135 21.52 -17.56 27.74
CA GLU A 135 22.28 -16.39 27.30
C GLU A 135 23.06 -16.67 26.01
N TYR A 136 23.03 -15.69 25.12
CA TYR A 136 23.71 -15.60 23.84
C TYR A 136 24.62 -14.37 23.84
N LYS A 137 25.59 -14.36 22.93
CA LYS A 137 26.44 -13.20 22.68
C LYS A 137 26.45 -12.88 21.20
N VAL A 138 26.07 -11.66 20.85
CA VAL A 138 26.23 -11.12 19.51
C VAL A 138 27.59 -10.44 19.39
N TRP A 139 28.20 -10.57 18.22
CA TRP A 139 29.45 -9.92 17.85
C TRP A 139 29.23 -9.05 16.62
N LEU A 140 29.70 -7.80 16.64
CA LEU A 140 29.90 -6.97 15.46
C LEU A 140 31.40 -6.92 15.17
N ILE A 141 31.83 -7.37 14.00
CA ILE A 141 33.23 -7.60 13.63
C ILE A 141 33.59 -6.72 12.45
N ARG A 142 34.54 -5.80 12.62
CA ARG A 142 34.99 -4.90 11.56
C ARG A 142 35.67 -5.67 10.44
N GLN A 143 35.27 -5.40 9.19
CA GLN A 143 36.05 -5.87 8.04
C GLN A 143 37.35 -5.07 7.95
N SER A 144 38.47 -5.76 8.03
CA SER A 144 39.81 -5.18 8.03
C SER A 144 40.77 -6.13 7.31
N SER A 145 42.02 -5.73 7.11
CA SER A 145 43.05 -6.60 6.51
C SER A 145 43.34 -7.87 7.31
N THR A 146 42.90 -7.95 8.58
CA THR A 146 43.08 -9.12 9.44
C THR A 146 41.79 -9.93 9.64
N THR A 147 40.70 -9.57 8.93
CA THR A 147 39.42 -10.27 9.02
C THR A 147 39.25 -11.16 7.79
N THR A 148 39.10 -12.47 7.98
CA THR A 148 38.90 -13.41 6.87
C THR A 148 37.76 -14.38 7.16
N VAL A 149 37.08 -14.84 6.10
CA VAL A 149 36.13 -15.94 6.20
C VAL A 149 36.90 -17.26 6.03
N ALA A 150 36.65 -18.22 6.90
CA ALA A 150 37.27 -19.53 6.86
C ALA A 150 36.80 -20.34 5.63
N ALA A 151 37.47 -21.45 5.35
CA ALA A 151 37.20 -22.27 4.17
C ALA A 151 35.78 -22.89 4.16
N ASP A 152 35.13 -23.02 5.32
CA ASP A 152 33.74 -23.49 5.42
C ASP A 152 32.70 -22.43 5.05
N GLY A 153 33.12 -21.18 4.83
CA GLY A 153 32.23 -20.07 4.50
C GLY A 153 31.40 -19.54 5.68
N ILE A 154 31.53 -20.12 6.87
CA ILE A 154 30.69 -19.80 8.06
C ILE A 154 31.54 -19.14 9.14
N HIS A 155 32.74 -19.65 9.43
CA HIS A 155 33.57 -19.09 10.50
C HIS A 155 34.28 -17.81 10.06
N ILE A 156 34.37 -16.83 10.95
CA ILE A 156 35.08 -15.57 10.73
C ILE A 156 36.33 -15.58 11.62
N ASN A 157 37.49 -15.43 11.01
CA ASN A 157 38.75 -15.20 11.73
C ASN A 157 38.93 -13.70 11.90
N PHE A 158 39.08 -13.23 13.14
CA PHE A 158 39.25 -11.82 13.44
C PHE A 158 40.07 -11.62 14.72
N LEU A 159 40.66 -10.42 14.84
CA LEU A 159 41.28 -9.98 16.09
C LEU A 159 40.21 -9.46 17.04
N PRO A 160 40.24 -9.81 18.35
CA PRO A 160 39.29 -9.29 19.33
C PRO A 160 39.18 -7.76 19.36
N SER A 161 40.28 -7.05 19.06
CA SER A 161 40.31 -5.58 18.95
C SER A 161 39.43 -5.01 17.83
N ASN A 162 39.01 -5.85 16.88
CA ASN A 162 38.13 -5.48 15.78
C ASN A 162 36.67 -5.86 16.04
N ALA A 163 36.32 -6.27 17.27
CA ALA A 163 34.97 -6.67 17.60
C ALA A 163 34.34 -5.84 18.74
N LYS A 164 33.01 -5.71 18.68
CA LYS A 164 32.15 -5.31 19.79
C LYS A 164 31.18 -6.43 20.08
N THR A 165 30.74 -6.53 21.32
CA THR A 165 29.82 -7.57 21.76
C THR A 165 28.69 -7.00 22.59
N ASP A 166 27.55 -7.66 22.52
CA ASP A 166 26.44 -7.50 23.45
C ASP A 166 25.90 -8.87 23.82
N ASN A 167 25.29 -9.00 25.00
CA ASN A 167 24.67 -10.24 25.44
C ASN A 167 23.15 -10.09 25.36
N PHE A 168 22.47 -11.18 25.02
CA PHE A 168 21.02 -11.22 25.04
C PHE A 168 20.53 -12.60 25.45
N LYS A 169 19.27 -12.68 25.84
CA LYS A 169 18.55 -13.93 26.06
C LYS A 169 17.41 -14.02 25.07
N VAL A 170 17.13 -15.24 24.66
CA VAL A 170 15.86 -15.55 24.02
C VAL A 170 15.06 -16.31 25.05
N LEU A 171 13.81 -15.89 25.29
CA LEU A 171 12.90 -16.62 26.13
C LEU A 171 12.72 -18.02 25.51
N ASN A 172 13.19 -19.02 26.24
CA ASN A 172 12.86 -20.40 25.97
C ASN A 172 11.54 -20.67 26.67
N PHE A 173 10.49 -20.94 25.90
CA PHE A 173 9.19 -21.25 26.46
C PHE A 173 9.23 -22.64 27.12
N CYS A 174 8.49 -22.81 28.22
CA CYS A 174 8.63 -23.98 29.10
C CYS A 174 8.27 -25.32 28.43
N GLN A 175 7.81 -25.30 27.17
CA GLN A 175 7.54 -26.48 26.36
C GLN A 175 8.81 -27.24 25.93
N GLN A 176 9.99 -26.59 25.86
CA GLN A 176 11.24 -27.27 25.46
C GLN A 176 11.93 -27.97 26.65
N ASN A 177 11.77 -27.44 27.87
CA ASN A 177 12.26 -28.06 29.10
C ASN A 177 11.43 -27.62 30.32
N PRO A 178 10.45 -28.43 30.75
CA PRO A 178 9.59 -28.11 31.89
C PRO A 178 10.31 -27.91 33.22
N ASN A 179 11.59 -28.31 33.31
CA ASN A 179 12.38 -28.28 34.54
C ASN A 179 13.40 -27.12 34.57
N ASP A 180 13.36 -26.19 33.61
CA ASP A 180 14.24 -25.01 33.63
C ASP A 180 13.72 -23.99 34.66
N PRO A 181 14.42 -23.78 35.79
CA PRO A 181 14.00 -22.84 36.84
C PRO A 181 14.11 -21.37 36.42
N THR A 182 14.62 -21.08 35.22
CA THR A 182 14.69 -19.74 34.62
C THR A 182 13.63 -19.50 33.54
N CYS A 183 12.80 -20.51 33.24
CA CYS A 183 11.69 -20.35 32.32
C CYS A 183 10.63 -19.40 32.88
N GLN A 184 10.23 -18.40 32.09
CA GLN A 184 9.13 -17.51 32.42
C GLN A 184 7.87 -17.99 31.68
N GLU A 185 6.77 -18.25 32.40
CA GLU A 185 5.46 -18.35 31.74
C GLU A 185 5.21 -17.04 31.00
N LEU A 186 5.00 -17.15 29.70
CA LEU A 186 4.44 -16.06 28.93
C LEU A 186 3.04 -15.80 29.47
N GLY A 187 2.79 -14.55 29.86
CA GLY A 187 1.43 -14.12 30.15
C GLY A 187 0.54 -14.27 28.90
N THR A 188 -0.74 -13.92 29.06
CA THR A 188 -1.65 -13.88 27.93
C THR A 188 -1.74 -12.48 27.35
N VAL A 189 -2.06 -12.41 26.06
CA VAL A 189 -2.27 -11.17 25.29
C VAL A 189 -3.63 -11.20 24.62
N THR A 190 -4.08 -10.06 24.11
CA THR A 190 -5.27 -9.94 23.28
C THR A 190 -4.91 -9.56 21.85
N ILE A 191 -5.74 -9.96 20.90
CA ILE A 191 -5.67 -9.55 19.49
C ILE A 191 -6.95 -8.78 19.18
N SER A 192 -6.84 -7.60 18.59
CA SER A 192 -7.98 -6.70 18.43
C SER A 192 -7.82 -5.77 17.23
N GLY A 193 -8.95 -5.24 16.79
CA GLY A 193 -9.03 -4.27 15.71
C GLY A 193 -10.41 -3.66 15.62
N HIS A 194 -10.62 -2.92 14.55
CA HIS A 194 -11.84 -2.16 14.31
C HIS A 194 -12.38 -2.38 12.90
N LYS A 195 -13.70 -2.41 12.77
CA LYS A 195 -14.42 -2.52 11.52
C LYS A 195 -15.07 -1.19 11.18
N PHE A 196 -14.70 -0.63 10.03
CA PHE A 196 -15.20 0.65 9.55
C PHE A 196 -15.86 0.55 8.17
N TYR A 197 -16.74 1.51 7.90
CA TYR A 197 -17.44 1.68 6.64
C TYR A 197 -16.67 2.63 5.73
N ASP A 198 -15.88 2.06 4.81
CA ASP A 198 -15.03 2.79 3.87
C ASP A 198 -15.84 3.37 2.70
N ALA A 199 -16.67 4.36 2.98
CA ALA A 199 -17.60 4.93 2.00
C ALA A 199 -16.91 5.54 0.77
N ASN A 200 -15.64 5.91 0.90
CA ASN A 200 -14.84 6.51 -0.18
C ASN A 200 -13.87 5.52 -0.85
N ALA A 201 -13.83 4.26 -0.37
CA ALA A 201 -12.91 3.22 -0.82
C ALA A 201 -11.42 3.63 -0.74
N SER A 202 -11.05 4.38 0.29
CA SER A 202 -9.69 4.90 0.51
C SER A 202 -8.74 3.87 1.09
N THR A 203 -9.23 2.75 1.61
CA THR A 203 -8.51 1.68 2.32
C THR A 203 -7.94 2.08 3.68
N VAL A 204 -8.24 3.30 4.16
CA VAL A 204 -7.71 3.87 5.40
C VAL A 204 -8.87 4.32 6.27
N ASN A 205 -8.85 3.95 7.56
CA ASN A 205 -9.84 4.46 8.51
C ASN A 205 -9.62 5.95 8.80
N GLU A 206 -10.47 6.81 8.25
CA GLU A 206 -10.41 8.27 8.42
C GLU A 206 -11.37 8.79 9.52
N ASN A 207 -11.65 7.96 10.52
CA ASN A 207 -12.76 8.09 11.50
C ASN A 207 -14.12 7.84 10.85
N GLU A 208 -14.19 6.80 10.02
CA GLU A 208 -15.41 6.42 9.34
C GLU A 208 -16.38 5.69 10.28
N ALA A 209 -17.62 5.50 9.80
CA ALA A 209 -18.67 4.90 10.63
C ALA A 209 -18.31 3.45 11.01
N PRO A 210 -18.56 3.00 12.24
CA PRO A 210 -18.34 1.62 12.63
C PRO A 210 -19.36 0.69 11.96
N VAL A 211 -18.99 -0.59 11.79
CA VAL A 211 -19.92 -1.64 11.33
C VAL A 211 -19.97 -2.77 12.36
N GLU A 212 -21.18 -3.00 12.90
CA GLU A 212 -21.49 -4.04 13.89
C GLU A 212 -21.84 -5.38 13.24
N ASN A 213 -21.69 -6.48 13.99
CA ASN A 213 -22.08 -7.83 13.60
C ASN A 213 -21.33 -8.35 12.37
N ILE A 214 -20.06 -7.96 12.21
CA ILE A 214 -19.17 -8.53 11.21
C ILE A 214 -18.34 -9.64 11.86
N GLY A 215 -18.32 -10.81 11.23
CA GLY A 215 -17.51 -11.94 11.63
C GLY A 215 -16.04 -11.75 11.29
N ILE A 216 -15.17 -11.87 12.29
CA ILE A 216 -13.71 -11.90 12.13
C ILE A 216 -13.23 -13.31 12.47
N HIS A 217 -12.63 -13.98 11.49
CA HIS A 217 -12.02 -15.29 11.64
C HIS A 217 -10.62 -15.14 12.23
N VAL A 218 -10.36 -15.85 13.33
CA VAL A 218 -9.10 -15.80 14.06
C VAL A 218 -8.57 -17.23 14.23
N LEU A 219 -7.37 -17.46 13.69
CA LEU A 219 -6.61 -18.68 13.82
C LEU A 219 -5.37 -18.42 14.67
N ILE A 220 -5.14 -19.26 15.68
CA ILE A 220 -3.99 -19.16 16.58
C ILE A 220 -3.18 -20.45 16.59
N TRP A 221 -1.86 -20.30 16.52
CA TRP A 221 -0.89 -21.37 16.77
C TRP A 221 -0.11 -21.00 18.03
N HIS A 222 -0.26 -21.79 19.08
CA HIS A 222 0.44 -21.58 20.35
C HIS A 222 1.96 -21.67 20.15
N PRO A 223 2.76 -21.14 21.08
CA PRO A 223 4.21 -21.25 20.98
C PRO A 223 4.66 -22.70 20.71
N GLY A 224 5.57 -22.86 19.75
CA GLY A 224 6.06 -24.17 19.31
C GLY A 224 5.25 -24.85 18.21
N SER A 225 4.03 -24.39 17.91
CA SER A 225 3.26 -24.81 16.74
C SER A 225 3.71 -24.01 15.49
N ASP A 226 3.89 -24.70 14.36
CA ASP A 226 4.30 -24.08 13.09
C ASP A 226 3.09 -23.97 12.13
N PRO A 227 2.64 -22.76 11.77
CA PRO A 227 1.51 -22.55 10.86
C PRO A 227 1.67 -23.18 9.48
N SER A 228 2.90 -23.48 9.05
CA SER A 228 3.16 -24.08 7.74
C SER A 228 2.99 -25.61 7.74
N THR A 229 2.96 -26.24 8.91
CA THR A 229 2.95 -27.72 9.04
C THR A 229 1.89 -28.27 9.99
N ALA A 230 1.25 -27.43 10.81
CA ALA A 230 0.25 -27.83 11.79
C ALA A 230 -1.07 -27.05 11.64
N PRO A 231 -2.23 -27.67 11.96
CA PRO A 231 -3.49 -26.92 12.09
C PRO A 231 -3.41 -25.92 13.26
N ALA A 232 -4.28 -24.91 13.23
CA ALA A 232 -4.38 -23.96 14.34
C ALA A 232 -4.85 -24.66 15.63
N ASP A 233 -4.29 -24.24 16.75
CA ASP A 233 -4.68 -24.68 18.10
C ASP A 233 -6.03 -24.07 18.50
N GLU A 234 -6.32 -22.84 18.04
CA GLU A 234 -7.61 -22.18 18.18
C GLU A 234 -8.11 -21.71 16.81
N ASP A 235 -9.38 -21.97 16.52
CA ASP A 235 -10.09 -21.57 15.32
C ASP A 235 -11.45 -21.02 15.73
N ALA A 236 -11.62 -19.70 15.63
CA ALA A 236 -12.76 -19.01 16.19
C ALA A 236 -13.24 -17.86 15.29
N VAL A 237 -14.53 -17.55 15.40
CA VAL A 237 -15.13 -16.36 14.81
C VAL A 237 -15.61 -15.45 15.93
N VAL A 238 -15.10 -14.22 15.96
CA VAL A 238 -15.62 -13.15 16.83
C VAL A 238 -16.45 -12.17 16.02
N GLN A 239 -17.37 -11.47 16.68
CA GLN A 239 -18.23 -10.48 16.03
C GLN A 239 -17.82 -9.08 16.46
N THR A 240 -17.88 -8.11 15.55
CA THR A 240 -17.71 -6.70 15.89
C THR A 240 -18.89 -6.19 16.71
N ASP A 241 -18.60 -5.35 17.71
CA ASP A 241 -19.61 -4.71 18.55
C ASP A 241 -20.25 -3.49 17.87
N ALA A 242 -21.21 -2.84 18.56
CA ALA A 242 -21.89 -1.64 18.07
C ALA A 242 -20.96 -0.45 17.74
N ASN A 243 -19.74 -0.47 18.26
CA ASN A 243 -18.71 0.51 17.96
C ASN A 243 -17.70 -0.03 16.94
N GLY A 244 -18.00 -1.12 16.23
CA GLY A 244 -17.13 -1.73 15.23
C GLY A 244 -15.91 -2.45 15.81
N ASN A 245 -15.76 -2.53 17.14
CA ASN A 245 -14.57 -3.13 17.74
C ASN A 245 -14.71 -4.64 17.84
N TRP A 246 -13.61 -5.35 17.65
CA TRP A 246 -13.54 -6.78 17.91
C TRP A 246 -12.31 -7.09 18.76
N THR A 247 -12.39 -8.15 19.56
CA THR A 247 -11.27 -8.60 20.40
C THR A 247 -11.33 -10.12 20.56
N PHE A 248 -10.18 -10.75 20.44
CA PHE A 248 -9.94 -12.16 20.69
C PHE A 248 -8.87 -12.35 21.76
N GLY A 249 -9.02 -13.41 22.56
CA GLY A 249 -8.13 -13.77 23.64
C GLY A 249 -8.86 -13.94 24.97
N PRO A 250 -8.13 -14.21 26.06
CA PRO A 250 -6.67 -14.23 26.16
C PRO A 250 -5.99 -15.35 25.35
N VAL A 251 -4.91 -15.05 24.63
CA VAL A 251 -4.05 -16.04 23.94
C VAL A 251 -2.66 -16.08 24.59
N PRO A 252 -1.95 -17.23 24.62
CA PRO A 252 -0.57 -17.26 25.10
C PRO A 252 0.30 -16.27 24.32
N ALA A 253 1.11 -15.45 25.00
CA ALA A 253 2.04 -14.58 24.28
C ALA A 253 2.97 -15.44 23.40
N GLY A 254 3.46 -14.89 22.29
CA GLY A 254 4.26 -15.61 21.32
C GLY A 254 3.52 -16.62 20.44
N SER A 255 2.20 -16.70 20.55
CA SER A 255 1.38 -17.41 19.57
C SER A 255 1.46 -16.71 18.21
N ALA A 256 1.59 -17.48 17.14
CA ALA A 256 1.36 -16.97 15.79
C ALA A 256 -0.15 -16.83 15.55
N TYR A 257 -0.54 -15.85 14.75
CA TYR A 257 -1.94 -15.62 14.39
C TYR A 257 -2.12 -15.42 12.89
N LYS A 258 -3.31 -15.78 12.41
CA LYS A 258 -3.87 -15.35 11.13
C LYS A 258 -5.29 -14.85 11.38
N VAL A 259 -5.60 -13.68 10.87
CA VAL A 259 -6.88 -13.00 11.02
C VAL A 259 -7.37 -12.57 9.66
N ASP A 260 -8.60 -12.94 9.32
CA ASP A 260 -9.30 -12.46 8.13
C ASP A 260 -10.78 -12.22 8.42
N GLU A 261 -11.40 -11.43 7.57
CA GLU A 261 -12.81 -11.11 7.70
C GLU A 261 -13.69 -12.16 7.02
N ILE A 262 -14.81 -12.49 7.66
CA ILE A 262 -15.92 -13.20 7.04
C ILE A 262 -16.86 -12.17 6.42
N LEU A 263 -16.64 -11.88 5.15
CA LEU A 263 -17.43 -10.93 4.39
C LEU A 263 -18.92 -11.33 4.41
N PRO A 264 -19.86 -10.39 4.63
CA PRO A 264 -21.28 -10.67 4.57
C PRO A 264 -21.71 -11.25 3.21
N ASP A 265 -22.67 -12.18 3.24
CA ASP A 265 -23.32 -12.69 2.04
C ASP A 265 -24.16 -11.58 1.37
N PRO A 266 -24.38 -11.64 0.04
CA PRO A 266 -25.37 -10.81 -0.63
C PRO A 266 -26.74 -10.95 0.03
N CYS A 267 -27.32 -9.83 0.42
CA CYS A 267 -28.62 -9.77 1.06
C CYS A 267 -29.77 -9.99 0.06
N PRO A 268 -30.97 -10.43 0.50
CA PRO A 268 -32.13 -10.61 -0.37
C PRO A 268 -32.63 -9.33 -1.07
N ASP A 269 -32.25 -8.16 -0.55
CA ASP A 269 -32.52 -6.85 -1.15
C ASP A 269 -31.58 -6.50 -2.32
N GLY A 270 -30.64 -7.40 -2.65
CA GLY A 270 -29.64 -7.23 -3.70
C GLY A 270 -28.39 -6.49 -3.25
N SER A 271 -28.33 -6.02 -1.99
CA SER A 271 -27.11 -5.38 -1.46
C SER A 271 -26.00 -6.39 -1.21
N TYR A 272 -24.76 -5.94 -1.37
CA TYR A 272 -23.57 -6.76 -1.12
C TYR A 272 -22.38 -5.92 -0.69
N TRP A 273 -21.43 -6.56 -0.02
CA TRP A 273 -20.26 -5.92 0.56
C TRP A 273 -18.99 -6.25 -0.23
N ILE A 274 -18.02 -5.34 -0.21
CA ILE A 274 -16.67 -5.55 -0.76
C ILE A 274 -15.66 -5.07 0.27
N GLN A 275 -14.69 -5.94 0.56
CA GLN A 275 -13.56 -5.61 1.41
C GLN A 275 -12.58 -4.67 0.73
N THR A 276 -12.25 -3.58 1.41
CA THR A 276 -11.35 -2.50 0.98
C THR A 276 -10.08 -2.42 1.82
N ALA A 277 -10.14 -2.78 3.10
CA ALA A 277 -8.98 -2.79 3.99
C ALA A 277 -8.88 -4.11 4.78
N PRO A 278 -7.65 -4.61 5.05
CA PRO A 278 -6.39 -4.15 4.46
C PRO A 278 -6.37 -4.38 2.93
N ALA A 279 -5.39 -3.81 2.22
CA ALA A 279 -5.18 -4.18 0.82
C ALA A 279 -4.73 -5.66 0.73
N ALA A 280 -5.16 -6.35 -0.34
CA ALA A 280 -4.72 -7.72 -0.57
C ALA A 280 -3.22 -7.77 -0.84
N ASP A 281 -2.54 -8.79 -0.32
CA ASP A 281 -1.13 -9.05 -0.61
C ASP A 281 -0.92 -9.63 -2.02
N SER A 282 0.33 -9.96 -2.36
CA SER A 282 0.67 -10.52 -3.68
C SER A 282 0.03 -11.88 -3.97
N GLU A 283 -0.45 -12.58 -2.94
CA GLU A 283 -1.13 -13.87 -3.06
C GLU A 283 -2.66 -13.71 -3.03
N GLY A 284 -3.15 -12.48 -2.87
CA GLY A 284 -4.57 -12.16 -2.80
C GLY A 284 -5.17 -12.34 -1.39
N PHE A 285 -4.35 -12.56 -0.37
CA PHE A 285 -4.83 -12.63 1.00
C PHE A 285 -5.09 -11.23 1.55
N GLN A 286 -6.27 -11.01 2.11
CA GLN A 286 -6.75 -9.72 2.59
C GLN A 286 -7.02 -9.77 4.10
N GLY A 287 -5.95 -9.83 4.87
CA GLY A 287 -6.01 -9.94 6.33
C GLY A 287 -4.64 -9.74 6.98
N TYR A 288 -4.49 -10.24 8.20
CA TYR A 288 -3.30 -10.02 9.02
C TYR A 288 -2.69 -11.34 9.49
N THR A 289 -1.38 -11.45 9.40
CA THR A 289 -0.62 -12.54 10.02
C THR A 289 0.48 -11.95 10.91
N GLY A 290 0.88 -12.68 11.95
CA GLY A 290 1.94 -12.21 12.83
C GLY A 290 2.17 -13.10 14.03
N THR A 291 2.86 -12.56 15.04
CA THR A 291 3.11 -13.24 16.31
C THR A 291 2.83 -12.29 17.48
N ALA A 292 1.97 -12.71 18.41
CA ALA A 292 1.43 -11.84 19.45
C ALA A 292 2.26 -11.92 20.74
N PHE A 293 3.33 -11.13 20.88
CA PHE A 293 4.14 -11.07 22.12
C PHE A 293 3.60 -10.09 23.17
N GLN A 294 2.76 -9.18 22.73
CA GLN A 294 2.04 -8.20 23.52
C GLN A 294 0.64 -8.04 22.92
N ASN A 295 -0.22 -7.24 23.53
CA ASN A 295 -1.53 -6.95 22.95
C ASN A 295 -1.37 -6.41 21.53
N VAL A 296 -2.03 -7.06 20.59
CA VAL A 296 -2.08 -6.67 19.18
C VAL A 296 -3.35 -5.85 18.97
N THR A 297 -3.19 -4.67 18.39
CA THR A 297 -4.24 -3.69 18.12
C THR A 297 -4.10 -3.16 16.70
N GLY A 298 -5.17 -2.61 16.12
CA GLY A 298 -5.13 -2.00 14.79
C GLY A 298 -5.17 -2.99 13.63
N LEU A 299 -5.69 -4.20 13.89
CA LEU A 299 -6.01 -5.16 12.83
C LEU A 299 -7.38 -4.82 12.22
N ASP A 300 -7.41 -3.70 11.51
CA ASP A 300 -8.64 -3.03 11.10
C ASP A 300 -9.15 -3.53 9.74
N PHE A 301 -10.46 -3.66 9.61
CA PHE A 301 -11.13 -4.07 8.38
C PHE A 301 -12.03 -2.95 7.89
N GLY A 302 -12.01 -2.69 6.60
CA GLY A 302 -12.79 -1.63 5.98
C GLY A 302 -13.59 -2.19 4.83
N ASP A 303 -14.89 -1.91 4.77
CA ASP A 303 -15.71 -2.28 3.62
C ASP A 303 -16.58 -1.14 3.12
N ILE A 304 -16.89 -1.21 1.83
CA ILE A 304 -18.00 -0.49 1.23
C ILE A 304 -19.10 -1.48 0.85
N CYS A 305 -20.34 -0.99 0.88
CA CYS A 305 -21.49 -1.78 0.45
C CYS A 305 -22.17 -1.15 -0.76
N PHE A 306 -22.67 -2.01 -1.64
CA PHE A 306 -23.22 -1.67 -2.94
C PHE A 306 -24.68 -2.09 -3.06
N THR A 307 -25.43 -1.29 -3.81
CA THR A 307 -26.80 -1.57 -4.27
C THR A 307 -26.92 -1.19 -5.74
N ASP A 308 -28.05 -1.51 -6.36
CA ASP A 308 -28.35 -1.06 -7.73
C ASP A 308 -28.12 0.45 -7.89
N GLY A 309 -27.37 0.82 -8.93
CA GLY A 309 -27.15 2.22 -9.27
C GLY A 309 -28.45 2.90 -9.68
N THR A 310 -28.61 4.17 -9.30
CA THR A 310 -29.76 4.99 -9.71
C THR A 310 -29.32 6.40 -10.03
N GLY A 311 -30.15 7.14 -10.78
CA GLY A 311 -29.91 8.55 -11.09
C GLY A 311 -29.19 8.83 -12.41
N GLY A 312 -28.67 7.80 -13.09
CA GLY A 312 -28.17 7.94 -14.45
C GLY A 312 -29.31 8.11 -15.46
N PHE A 313 -29.16 9.07 -16.38
CA PHE A 313 -30.05 9.25 -17.51
C PHE A 313 -29.36 8.94 -18.84
N THR A 314 -30.07 8.17 -19.66
CA THR A 314 -29.56 7.74 -20.96
C THR A 314 -29.39 8.90 -21.95
N LEU A 315 -28.62 8.66 -23.02
CA LEU A 315 -28.57 9.56 -24.17
C LEU A 315 -29.96 9.89 -24.73
N GLY A 316 -30.89 8.91 -24.67
CA GLY A 316 -32.28 9.07 -25.08
C GLY A 316 -33.07 10.05 -24.21
N TYR A 317 -32.74 10.18 -22.92
CA TYR A 317 -33.33 11.17 -22.04
C TYR A 317 -32.86 12.58 -22.42
N TRP A 318 -31.54 12.79 -22.50
CA TRP A 318 -30.94 14.10 -22.78
C TRP A 318 -31.27 14.64 -24.19
N SER A 319 -31.60 13.75 -25.13
CA SER A 319 -32.04 14.10 -26.49
C SER A 319 -33.54 14.33 -26.68
N ASN A 320 -34.36 14.13 -25.63
CA ASN A 320 -35.81 14.27 -25.71
C ASN A 320 -36.33 15.52 -24.97
N LYS A 321 -37.65 15.77 -25.07
CA LYS A 321 -38.29 16.96 -24.48
C LYS A 321 -38.10 17.09 -22.96
N ASN A 322 -37.96 15.97 -22.24
CA ASN A 322 -37.74 15.98 -20.80
C ASN A 322 -36.30 16.40 -20.47
N GLY A 323 -35.30 15.83 -21.17
CA GLY A 323 -33.90 16.26 -21.05
C GLY A 323 -33.72 17.72 -21.43
N GLN A 324 -34.33 18.15 -22.54
CA GLN A 324 -34.34 19.56 -22.95
C GLN A 324 -34.91 20.47 -21.85
N LYS A 325 -36.09 20.15 -21.32
CA LYS A 325 -36.73 20.92 -20.25
C LYS A 325 -35.85 20.98 -19.00
N ARG A 326 -35.16 19.89 -18.67
CA ARG A 326 -34.21 19.86 -17.55
C ARG A 326 -33.02 20.77 -17.81
N MET A 327 -32.45 20.78 -19.00
CA MET A 327 -31.39 21.75 -19.34
C MET A 327 -31.88 23.21 -19.32
N GLU A 328 -33.16 23.45 -19.64
CA GLU A 328 -33.76 24.79 -19.64
C GLU A 328 -34.05 25.32 -18.23
N THR A 329 -34.46 24.47 -17.29
CA THR A 329 -35.06 24.91 -16.02
C THR A 329 -34.58 24.15 -14.79
N GLY A 330 -33.87 23.05 -14.97
CA GLY A 330 -33.40 22.17 -13.90
C GLY A 330 -32.37 22.84 -12.99
N PRO A 331 -32.32 22.41 -11.72
CA PRO A 331 -31.29 22.88 -10.81
C PRO A 331 -29.93 22.36 -11.26
N ILE A 332 -28.94 23.25 -11.27
CA ILE A 332 -27.56 22.93 -11.58
C ILE A 332 -26.66 23.20 -10.36
N THR A 333 -25.62 22.40 -10.20
CA THR A 333 -24.43 22.77 -9.42
C THR A 333 -23.31 23.09 -10.40
N ASP A 334 -22.52 24.12 -10.13
CA ASP A 334 -21.31 24.35 -10.94
C ASP A 334 -20.27 23.33 -10.50
N VAL A 335 -20.29 22.19 -11.17
CA VAL A 335 -19.37 21.08 -10.97
C VAL A 335 -18.03 21.49 -11.58
N TYR A 336 -16.98 21.47 -10.76
CA TYR A 336 -15.61 21.70 -11.23
C TYR A 336 -15.28 20.68 -12.34
N VAL A 337 -15.04 21.16 -13.55
CA VAL A 337 -14.34 20.36 -14.55
C VAL A 337 -12.89 20.37 -14.13
N PHE A 338 -12.37 19.26 -13.61
CA PHE A 338 -10.94 19.12 -13.34
C PHE A 338 -10.21 19.10 -14.68
N TYR A 339 -9.60 20.23 -15.04
CA TYR A 339 -8.63 20.29 -16.14
C TYR A 339 -7.29 19.69 -15.68
N ALA A 340 -6.55 19.07 -16.60
CA ALA A 340 -5.24 18.46 -16.32
C ALA A 340 -4.18 19.48 -15.83
N ASP A 341 -4.44 20.79 -15.95
CA ASP A 341 -3.54 21.87 -15.52
C ASP A 341 -3.94 22.53 -14.19
N GLY A 342 -5.02 22.06 -13.54
CA GLY A 342 -5.50 22.62 -12.27
C GLY A 342 -6.00 24.06 -12.35
N THR A 343 -6.19 24.63 -13.53
CA THR A 343 -6.69 26.01 -13.67
C THR A 343 -8.23 26.04 -13.60
N PRO A 344 -8.83 26.80 -12.67
CA PRO A 344 -10.27 27.00 -12.68
C PRO A 344 -10.63 27.97 -13.81
N ASP A 345 -11.18 27.50 -14.93
CA ASP A 345 -11.81 28.42 -15.88
C ASP A 345 -13.20 28.82 -15.37
N GLN A 346 -13.20 29.86 -14.54
CA GLN A 346 -14.37 30.63 -14.14
C GLN A 346 -14.83 31.51 -15.31
N ASN A 347 -15.28 30.95 -16.43
CA ASN A 347 -15.92 31.76 -17.47
C ASN A 347 -17.14 31.08 -18.10
N MET A 348 -18.28 31.32 -17.47
CA MET A 348 -19.43 32.01 -18.09
C MET A 348 -20.36 32.42 -16.95
N ASN A 349 -21.04 33.57 -17.08
CA ASN A 349 -21.97 34.16 -16.10
C ASN A 349 -23.21 33.28 -15.79
N CYS A 350 -23.00 32.04 -15.36
CA CYS A 350 -24.01 31.10 -14.94
C CYS A 350 -24.12 31.02 -13.40
N GLY A 351 -23.42 31.91 -12.67
CA GLY A 351 -23.25 31.86 -11.21
C GLY A 351 -24.03 32.89 -10.38
N SER A 352 -24.87 33.75 -10.95
CA SER A 352 -25.68 34.71 -10.16
C SER A 352 -27.15 34.31 -10.16
N SER A 353 -27.60 33.65 -9.09
CA SER A 353 -28.97 33.51 -8.53
C SER A 353 -30.21 33.57 -9.46
N GLY A 354 -30.06 33.21 -10.73
CA GLY A 354 -31.08 33.26 -11.78
C GLY A 354 -30.60 32.70 -13.13
N ALA A 355 -29.53 31.91 -13.13
CA ALA A 355 -28.83 31.45 -14.34
C ALA A 355 -28.95 29.93 -14.59
N ASN A 356 -30.18 29.44 -14.53
CA ASN A 356 -30.53 28.17 -15.18
C ASN A 356 -30.70 28.43 -16.68
N GLY A 357 -30.50 27.40 -17.50
CA GLY A 357 -30.80 27.51 -18.92
C GLY A 357 -29.87 26.70 -19.79
N ILE A 358 -30.41 26.31 -20.94
CA ILE A 358 -29.76 25.38 -21.85
C ILE A 358 -28.40 25.88 -22.32
N ASN A 359 -28.23 27.20 -22.49
CA ASN A 359 -26.97 27.81 -22.87
C ASN A 359 -25.85 27.61 -21.83
N CYS A 360 -26.18 27.52 -20.55
CA CYS A 360 -25.21 27.24 -19.49
C CYS A 360 -24.75 25.78 -19.53
N ASP A 361 -25.64 24.84 -19.81
CA ASP A 361 -25.26 23.43 -19.99
C ASP A 361 -24.43 23.21 -21.26
N LEU A 362 -24.79 23.88 -22.36
CA LEU A 362 -23.99 23.84 -23.58
C LEU A 362 -22.60 24.48 -23.37
N ALA A 363 -22.52 25.58 -22.62
CA ALA A 363 -21.24 26.17 -22.21
C ALA A 363 -20.41 25.22 -21.34
N PHE A 364 -21.04 24.54 -20.39
CA PHE A 364 -20.39 23.52 -19.59
C PHE A 364 -19.86 22.36 -20.45
N LEU A 365 -20.64 21.88 -21.42
CA LEU A 365 -20.18 20.81 -22.32
C LEU A 365 -19.00 21.22 -23.21
N ARG A 366 -18.89 22.50 -23.59
CA ARG A 366 -17.75 23.05 -24.34
C ARG A 366 -16.44 23.07 -23.55
N ARG A 367 -16.48 22.83 -22.25
CA ARG A 367 -15.28 22.69 -21.40
C ARG A 367 -14.60 21.34 -21.56
N PHE A 368 -15.28 20.36 -22.14
CA PHE A 368 -14.72 19.03 -22.41
C PHE A 368 -14.10 18.97 -23.80
N ASN A 369 -13.14 18.07 -23.99
CA ASN A 369 -12.50 17.77 -25.27
C ASN A 369 -13.41 16.95 -26.21
N LEU A 370 -14.70 17.29 -26.31
CA LEU A 370 -15.69 16.50 -27.05
C LEU A 370 -15.30 16.40 -28.52
N ARG A 371 -15.48 15.21 -29.09
CA ARG A 371 -15.10 14.89 -30.47
C ARG A 371 -16.31 14.59 -31.33
N ASN A 372 -16.16 14.80 -32.61
CA ASN A 372 -17.12 14.41 -33.64
C ASN A 372 -16.55 13.28 -34.49
N THR A 373 -17.41 12.68 -35.31
CA THR A 373 -16.96 11.88 -36.44
C THR A 373 -17.90 12.01 -37.63
N SER A 374 -17.38 11.74 -38.82
CA SER A 374 -18.21 11.64 -40.01
C SER A 374 -19.14 10.43 -39.90
N SER A 375 -20.43 10.61 -40.22
CA SER A 375 -21.37 9.49 -40.35
C SER A 375 -21.01 8.54 -41.51
N VAL A 376 -20.07 8.94 -42.38
CA VAL A 376 -19.53 8.10 -43.45
C VAL A 376 -18.42 7.21 -42.89
N LYS A 377 -18.70 5.90 -42.77
CA LYS A 377 -17.78 4.87 -42.26
C LYS A 377 -16.37 4.89 -42.88
N ASN A 378 -16.26 5.33 -44.14
CA ASN A 378 -15.01 5.34 -44.90
C ASN A 378 -14.25 6.67 -44.83
N ASN A 379 -14.72 7.66 -44.05
CA ASN A 379 -14.03 8.93 -43.86
C ASN A 379 -14.25 9.50 -42.45
N PRO A 380 -13.94 8.73 -41.38
CA PRO A 380 -14.07 9.22 -40.02
C PRO A 380 -13.15 10.41 -39.78
N ASN A 381 -13.53 11.27 -38.84
CA ASN A 381 -12.67 12.35 -38.34
C ASN A 381 -12.68 12.33 -36.81
N GLY A 382 -11.84 13.18 -36.21
CA GLY A 382 -11.75 13.42 -34.77
C GLY A 382 -11.80 14.91 -34.45
N LEU A 383 -12.57 15.66 -35.24
CA LEU A 383 -12.71 17.11 -35.07
C LEU A 383 -13.35 17.43 -33.72
N ASP A 384 -13.00 18.57 -33.16
CA ASP A 384 -13.64 19.09 -31.95
C ASP A 384 -15.14 19.30 -32.18
N PHE A 385 -15.93 19.06 -31.14
CA PHE A 385 -17.35 19.33 -31.10
C PHE A 385 -17.66 20.45 -30.12
N ASP A 386 -18.16 21.56 -30.65
CA ASP A 386 -18.65 22.71 -29.90
C ASP A 386 -20.18 22.79 -30.02
N PRO A 387 -20.95 22.41 -28.98
CA PRO A 387 -22.40 22.55 -29.00
C PRO A 387 -22.84 23.99 -28.72
N THR A 388 -23.46 24.63 -29.72
CA THR A 388 -23.96 26.01 -29.66
C THR A 388 -25.50 26.11 -29.56
N SER A 389 -26.21 25.01 -29.83
CA SER A 389 -27.67 24.93 -29.69
C SER A 389 -28.11 23.52 -29.29
N TYR A 390 -29.29 23.42 -28.67
CA TYR A 390 -29.84 22.11 -28.32
C TYR A 390 -30.10 21.23 -29.53
N THR A 391 -30.58 21.79 -30.64
CA THR A 391 -30.82 21.02 -31.86
C THR A 391 -29.53 20.40 -32.42
N GLN A 392 -28.42 21.16 -32.39
CA GLN A 392 -27.10 20.65 -32.77
C GLN A 392 -26.64 19.55 -31.79
N PHE A 393 -26.69 19.82 -30.48
CA PHE A 393 -26.32 18.88 -29.43
C PHE A 393 -27.11 17.56 -29.54
N ARG A 394 -28.43 17.66 -29.62
CA ARG A 394 -29.34 16.51 -29.77
C ARG A 394 -29.00 15.66 -30.99
N THR A 395 -28.75 16.30 -32.13
CA THR A 395 -28.46 15.61 -33.39
C THR A 395 -27.12 14.87 -33.30
N TRP A 396 -26.11 15.52 -32.73
CA TRP A 396 -24.81 14.93 -32.43
C TRP A 396 -24.93 13.76 -31.44
N LEU A 397 -25.61 13.96 -30.31
CA LEU A 397 -25.79 12.93 -29.27
C LEU A 397 -26.44 11.65 -29.82
N LEU A 398 -27.48 11.80 -30.65
CA LEU A 398 -28.18 10.67 -31.29
C LEU A 398 -27.41 10.01 -32.44
N SER A 399 -26.39 10.67 -32.96
CA SER A 399 -25.54 10.14 -34.04
C SER A 399 -24.27 9.46 -33.52
N GLY A 400 -24.14 9.35 -32.20
CA GLY A 400 -23.02 8.68 -31.53
C GLY A 400 -22.79 7.28 -32.10
N ASN A 401 -21.56 7.01 -32.49
CA ASN A 401 -21.15 5.73 -33.05
C ASN A 401 -19.68 5.44 -32.75
N ALA A 402 -19.30 4.17 -32.80
CA ALA A 402 -17.95 3.71 -32.51
C ALA A 402 -17.03 3.68 -33.74
N ILE A 403 -17.31 4.39 -34.85
CA ILE A 403 -16.37 4.45 -35.98
C ILE A 403 -15.07 5.12 -35.50
N ASN A 404 -15.19 6.28 -34.85
CA ASN A 404 -14.17 6.86 -33.98
C ASN A 404 -14.60 6.64 -32.52
N MET A 405 -13.85 5.87 -31.73
CA MET A 405 -14.25 5.58 -30.35
C MET A 405 -14.28 6.85 -29.49
N ALA A 406 -13.43 7.84 -29.79
CA ALA A 406 -13.44 9.13 -29.12
C ALA A 406 -14.79 9.85 -29.25
N TYR A 407 -15.50 9.68 -30.38
CA TYR A 407 -16.85 10.24 -30.51
C TYR A 407 -17.87 9.48 -29.64
N MET A 408 -17.83 8.14 -29.62
CA MET A 408 -18.72 7.36 -28.76
C MET A 408 -18.48 7.63 -27.27
N LEU A 409 -17.22 7.80 -26.88
CA LEU A 409 -16.84 8.22 -25.54
C LEU A 409 -17.37 9.62 -25.23
N SER A 410 -17.27 10.56 -26.18
CA SER A 410 -17.76 11.94 -26.02
C SER A 410 -19.26 12.00 -25.73
N VAL A 411 -20.08 11.21 -26.44
CA VAL A 411 -21.54 11.22 -26.20
C VAL A 411 -21.88 10.65 -24.82
N GLN A 412 -21.20 9.59 -24.36
CA GLN A 412 -21.44 9.01 -23.03
C GLN A 412 -20.94 9.92 -21.90
N LEU A 413 -19.78 10.56 -22.09
CA LEU A 413 -19.26 11.56 -21.16
C LEU A 413 -20.21 12.75 -21.02
N SER A 414 -20.82 13.19 -22.12
CA SER A 414 -21.76 14.31 -22.10
C SER A 414 -23.00 14.00 -21.26
N ALA A 415 -23.61 12.82 -21.44
CA ALA A 415 -24.77 12.42 -20.64
C ALA A 415 -24.44 12.31 -19.14
N THR A 416 -23.37 11.59 -18.79
CA THR A 416 -22.94 11.44 -17.39
C THR A 416 -22.62 12.79 -16.76
N SER A 417 -21.99 13.70 -17.51
CA SER A 417 -21.64 15.03 -17.01
C SER A 417 -22.86 15.92 -16.81
N LEU A 418 -23.90 15.77 -17.62
CA LEU A 418 -25.17 16.45 -17.39
C LEU A 418 -25.90 15.86 -16.18
N ASP A 419 -25.86 14.55 -15.96
CA ASP A 419 -26.42 13.90 -14.78
C ASP A 419 -25.78 14.44 -13.48
N VAL A 420 -24.45 14.54 -13.44
CA VAL A 420 -23.75 15.11 -12.28
C VAL A 420 -24.06 16.60 -12.12
N ARG A 421 -24.04 17.38 -13.21
CA ARG A 421 -24.36 18.82 -13.17
C ARG A 421 -25.78 19.08 -12.68
N HIS A 422 -26.73 18.22 -13.05
CA HIS A 422 -28.14 18.30 -12.65
C HIS A 422 -28.47 17.48 -11.39
N GLN A 423 -27.43 17.12 -10.61
CA GLN A 423 -27.52 16.53 -9.27
C GLN A 423 -28.28 15.19 -9.22
N THR A 424 -28.26 14.41 -10.30
CA THR A 424 -28.78 13.03 -10.27
C THR A 424 -27.69 11.99 -10.11
N LEU A 425 -26.45 12.37 -10.38
CA LEU A 425 -25.25 11.61 -10.00
C LEU A 425 -24.31 12.52 -9.19
N SER A 426 -23.37 11.92 -8.47
CA SER A 426 -22.29 12.64 -7.79
C SER A 426 -20.93 12.15 -8.29
N ASP A 427 -19.97 13.05 -8.42
CA ASP A 427 -18.60 12.68 -8.76
C ASP A 427 -17.92 11.84 -7.68
N THR A 428 -18.39 11.94 -6.43
CA THR A 428 -17.86 11.18 -5.30
C THR A 428 -18.44 9.77 -5.18
N THR A 429 -19.44 9.42 -6.00
CA THR A 429 -20.05 8.08 -5.95
C THR A 429 -19.03 7.05 -6.42
N VAL A 430 -18.66 6.13 -5.53
CA VAL A 430 -17.88 4.93 -5.85
C VAL A 430 -18.77 3.95 -6.61
N VAL A 431 -18.23 3.32 -7.64
CA VAL A 431 -18.94 2.35 -8.49
C VAL A 431 -18.15 1.04 -8.53
N ASP A 432 -18.85 -0.09 -8.39
CA ASP A 432 -18.24 -1.41 -8.59
C ASP A 432 -18.07 -1.66 -10.09
N ALA A 433 -16.87 -1.34 -10.60
CA ALA A 433 -16.47 -1.54 -11.98
C ALA A 433 -15.39 -2.62 -12.13
N ARG A 434 -15.29 -3.55 -11.16
CA ARG A 434 -14.34 -4.67 -11.21
C ARG A 434 -14.56 -5.58 -12.43
N GLY A 435 -15.77 -5.59 -12.99
CA GLY A 435 -16.10 -6.32 -14.23
C GLY A 435 -15.93 -5.51 -15.53
N VAL A 436 -15.55 -4.23 -15.45
CA VAL A 436 -15.35 -3.37 -16.63
C VAL A 436 -13.88 -3.38 -17.01
N CYS A 437 -13.53 -4.25 -17.97
CA CYS A 437 -12.14 -4.56 -18.30
C CYS A 437 -11.84 -4.42 -19.79
N ASN A 438 -10.56 -4.22 -20.13
CA ASN A 438 -10.06 -4.43 -21.49
C ASN A 438 -9.87 -5.92 -21.79
N SER A 439 -9.53 -6.26 -23.04
CA SER A 439 -9.28 -7.62 -23.50
C SER A 439 -8.07 -8.29 -22.83
N ASN A 440 -7.16 -7.51 -22.26
CA ASN A 440 -6.04 -8.00 -21.47
C ASN A 440 -6.42 -8.31 -20.00
N GLY A 441 -7.68 -8.11 -19.61
CA GLY A 441 -8.16 -8.35 -18.25
C GLY A 441 -7.80 -7.25 -17.25
N THR A 442 -7.32 -6.09 -17.70
CA THR A 442 -7.14 -4.92 -16.83
C THR A 442 -8.49 -4.25 -16.64
N CYS A 443 -8.96 -4.20 -15.39
CA CYS A 443 -10.27 -3.67 -15.02
C CYS A 443 -10.15 -2.34 -14.27
N LEU A 444 -11.23 -1.54 -14.28
CA LEU A 444 -11.26 -0.26 -13.56
C LEU A 444 -11.27 -0.42 -12.02
N GLY A 445 -11.72 -1.56 -11.51
CA GLY A 445 -11.80 -1.82 -10.07
C GLY A 445 -12.93 -1.03 -9.39
N LEU A 446 -12.72 -0.61 -8.14
CA LEU A 446 -13.57 0.37 -7.49
C LEU A 446 -13.11 1.76 -7.93
N VAL A 447 -14.00 2.53 -8.56
CA VAL A 447 -13.65 3.83 -9.13
C VAL A 447 -14.82 4.80 -8.96
N THR A 448 -14.52 6.09 -8.81
CA THR A 448 -15.56 7.10 -8.72
C THR A 448 -16.05 7.54 -10.10
N ILE A 449 -17.31 7.99 -10.18
CA ILE A 449 -17.87 8.59 -11.41
C ILE A 449 -17.00 9.77 -11.86
N GLY A 450 -16.54 10.61 -10.93
CA GLY A 450 -15.69 11.76 -11.22
C GLY A 450 -14.35 11.38 -11.84
N GLU A 451 -13.72 10.32 -11.35
CA GLU A 451 -12.44 9.87 -11.90
C GLU A 451 -12.58 9.37 -13.34
N VAL A 452 -13.61 8.58 -13.64
CA VAL A 452 -13.83 8.12 -15.03
C VAL A 452 -14.20 9.28 -15.96
N ARG A 453 -14.98 10.26 -15.50
CA ARG A 453 -15.26 11.48 -16.29
C ARG A 453 -13.97 12.26 -16.59
N ARG A 454 -13.06 12.36 -15.62
CA ARG A 454 -11.75 13.01 -15.78
C ARG A 454 -10.88 12.26 -16.78
N LEU A 455 -10.69 10.95 -16.60
CA LEU A 455 -9.92 10.08 -17.50
C LEU A 455 -10.48 10.09 -18.93
N ALA A 456 -11.80 10.09 -19.08
CA ALA A 456 -12.45 10.20 -20.38
C ALA A 456 -12.11 11.54 -21.04
N ASN A 457 -12.28 12.66 -20.34
CA ASN A 457 -11.98 13.98 -20.89
C ASN A 457 -10.50 14.15 -21.28
N GLU A 458 -9.58 13.63 -20.47
CA GLU A 458 -8.15 13.61 -20.73
C GLU A 458 -7.82 12.78 -21.98
N SER A 459 -8.36 11.55 -22.05
CA SER A 459 -8.18 10.67 -23.20
C SER A 459 -8.73 11.29 -24.49
N LEU A 460 -9.87 11.98 -24.43
CA LEU A 460 -10.41 12.70 -25.58
C LEU A 460 -9.50 13.85 -26.03
N GLY A 461 -8.84 14.56 -25.10
CA GLY A 461 -7.87 15.61 -25.41
C GLY A 461 -6.65 15.07 -26.14
N ASN A 462 -6.08 13.99 -25.62
CA ASN A 462 -4.84 13.38 -26.14
C ASN A 462 -5.09 12.54 -27.41
N ASN A 463 -6.23 11.84 -27.47
CA ASN A 463 -6.55 10.81 -28.47
C ASN A 463 -7.93 11.08 -29.10
N GLY A 464 -8.07 12.20 -29.81
CA GLY A 464 -9.33 12.61 -30.42
C GLY A 464 -9.80 11.79 -31.63
N PHE A 465 -8.95 10.90 -32.15
CA PHE A 465 -9.21 10.09 -33.34
C PHE A 465 -8.73 8.64 -33.15
N THR A 466 -9.63 7.76 -32.72
CA THR A 466 -9.35 6.37 -32.32
C THR A 466 -10.22 5.38 -33.11
N VAL A 467 -9.80 5.10 -34.34
CA VAL A 467 -10.46 4.15 -35.24
C VAL A 467 -9.95 2.71 -35.02
N THR A 468 -10.53 1.73 -35.69
CA THR A 468 -10.07 0.33 -35.62
C THR A 468 -8.57 0.23 -35.92
N GLY A 469 -7.82 -0.45 -35.03
CA GLY A 469 -6.37 -0.61 -35.12
C GLY A 469 -5.55 0.43 -34.35
N ASP A 470 -6.18 1.49 -33.83
CA ASP A 470 -5.51 2.44 -32.94
C ASP A 470 -5.26 1.81 -31.56
N PRO A 471 -4.05 1.94 -30.98
CA PRO A 471 -3.71 1.34 -29.68
C PRO A 471 -4.51 1.90 -28.49
N HIS A 472 -5.04 3.12 -28.57
CA HIS A 472 -5.79 3.77 -27.47
C HIS A 472 -7.29 3.52 -27.56
N ARG A 473 -7.76 2.89 -28.64
CA ARG A 473 -9.19 2.66 -28.87
C ARG A 473 -9.82 1.82 -27.76
N GLU A 474 -9.11 0.79 -27.32
CA GLU A 474 -9.60 -0.14 -26.32
C GLU A 474 -9.72 0.52 -24.94
N ASP A 475 -8.74 1.33 -24.54
CA ASP A 475 -8.82 2.08 -23.28
C ASP A 475 -10.00 3.05 -23.29
N GLN A 476 -10.26 3.72 -24.42
CA GLN A 476 -11.46 4.56 -24.57
C GLN A 476 -12.77 3.74 -24.55
N GLU A 477 -12.75 2.50 -25.03
CA GLU A 477 -13.89 1.60 -24.98
C GLU A 477 -14.23 1.20 -23.53
N VAL A 478 -13.22 0.95 -22.69
CA VAL A 478 -13.40 0.69 -21.24
C VAL A 478 -14.09 1.88 -20.57
N LEU A 479 -13.57 3.10 -20.76
CA LEU A 479 -14.16 4.32 -20.20
C LEU A 479 -15.58 4.55 -20.73
N LYS A 480 -15.80 4.31 -22.03
CA LYS A 480 -17.12 4.41 -22.66
C LYS A 480 -18.11 3.40 -22.08
N ASN A 481 -17.67 2.17 -21.81
CA ASN A 481 -18.52 1.11 -21.29
C ASN A 481 -18.90 1.36 -19.83
N PHE A 482 -18.00 1.92 -19.03
CA PHE A 482 -18.33 2.41 -17.70
C PHE A 482 -19.42 3.50 -17.77
N LEU A 483 -19.18 4.58 -18.52
CA LEU A 483 -20.10 5.72 -18.59
C LEU A 483 -21.46 5.33 -19.17
N ASP A 484 -21.47 4.47 -20.20
CA ASP A 484 -22.70 3.88 -20.73
C ASP A 484 -23.45 3.08 -19.67
N SER A 485 -22.75 2.27 -18.88
CA SER A 485 -23.40 1.47 -17.83
C SER A 485 -23.93 2.35 -16.69
N VAL A 486 -23.22 3.42 -16.32
CA VAL A 486 -23.70 4.44 -15.37
C VAL A 486 -24.95 5.14 -15.89
N ASN A 487 -24.93 5.65 -17.13
CA ASN A 487 -26.07 6.32 -17.76
C ASN A 487 -27.32 5.42 -17.90
N ASN A 488 -27.12 4.09 -17.87
CA ASN A 488 -28.17 3.09 -17.96
C ASN A 488 -28.46 2.39 -16.62
N ASN A 489 -27.87 2.83 -15.50
CA ASN A 489 -28.05 2.23 -14.17
C ASN A 489 -27.76 0.72 -14.13
N ARG A 490 -26.67 0.29 -14.80
CA ARG A 490 -26.27 -1.13 -14.93
C ARG A 490 -25.08 -1.53 -14.07
N LEU A 491 -24.49 -0.58 -13.34
CA LEU A 491 -23.45 -0.85 -12.35
C LEU A 491 -24.01 -0.57 -10.95
N ALA A 492 -23.50 -1.28 -9.97
CA ALA A 492 -23.85 -1.05 -8.58
C ALA A 492 -23.09 0.17 -8.02
N PHE A 493 -23.77 0.98 -7.22
CA PHE A 493 -23.21 2.19 -6.61
C PHE A 493 -22.97 1.96 -5.12
N GLY A 494 -21.83 2.45 -4.65
CA GLY A 494 -21.49 2.46 -3.24
C GLY A 494 -22.46 3.35 -2.47
N ASN A 495 -22.97 2.83 -1.36
CA ASN A 495 -23.84 3.59 -0.48
C ASN A 495 -23.06 4.64 0.31
N THR A 496 -23.73 5.67 0.80
CA THR A 496 -23.14 6.66 1.72
C THR A 496 -23.21 6.21 3.18
N SER A 497 -23.80 5.05 3.45
CA SER A 497 -24.00 4.50 4.78
C SER A 497 -24.05 2.98 4.70
N PRO A 498 -23.68 2.26 5.78
CA PRO A 498 -23.79 0.80 5.84
C PRO A 498 -25.17 0.30 5.41
N CYS A 499 -25.21 -0.73 4.56
CA CYS A 499 -26.44 -1.47 4.29
C CYS A 499 -26.58 -2.64 5.27
N ASN A 500 -27.55 -3.52 5.01
CA ASN A 500 -27.79 -4.68 5.85
C ASN A 500 -26.59 -5.64 5.81
N VAL A 501 -26.30 -6.25 6.96
CA VAL A 501 -25.36 -7.36 7.09
C VAL A 501 -26.14 -8.66 7.08
N CYS A 502 -25.81 -9.57 6.17
CA CYS A 502 -26.48 -10.86 6.02
C CYS A 502 -25.46 -12.00 6.10
N TYR A 503 -25.77 -13.01 6.92
CA TYR A 503 -25.10 -14.31 6.90
C TYR A 503 -26.16 -15.37 6.64
N ILE A 504 -26.17 -15.91 5.43
CA ILE A 504 -27.12 -16.94 5.02
C ILE A 504 -26.53 -18.28 5.45
N THR A 505 -27.06 -18.84 6.55
CA THR A 505 -26.76 -20.23 6.93
C THR A 505 -27.11 -21.15 5.77
N LYS A 506 -26.09 -21.74 5.14
CA LYS A 506 -26.24 -22.75 4.09
C LYS A 506 -26.59 -24.13 4.65
#